data_AF-A0A3G8X5N3-F1
#
_entry.id   AF-A0A3G8X5N3-F1
#
_cell.length_a   1.000
_cell.length_b   1.000
_cell.length_c   1.000
_cell.angle_alpha   90.00
_cell.angle_beta   90.00
_cell.angle_gamma   90.00
#
_symmetry.space_group_name_H-M   'P 1'
#
loop_
_entity.id
_entity.type
_entity.pdbx_description
1 polymer ?
#
loop_
_entity_poly.entity_id
_entity_poly.type
_entity_poly.pdbx_seq_one_letter_code
_entity_poly.pdbx_strand_id
1 'polypeptide(L)'
;MKVDSPKVMTRRDSMKAKYVNPGKVAGRKAVIKSLILPGLGQIYNMQLLNDGSRAGKNLTFQRIYTIGKIGAIYGGFTVLTLSFIESSKQYNLYLTELQYRNENNNRPDPNGPFVNPDKITSRYSTQGITTGKDTYRRNKQIVLFSYGLVYFANVVDAYVAARLHFFNIDDTLSFKVLPTMINSNSIYSFNATPAIKLSLTF
;
A
#
# COMPACT_ATOMS: atom_id res chain seq x y z
N MET A 1 33.52 3.73 -39.70
CA MET A 1 33.89 4.60 -38.56
C MET A 1 32.63 5.32 -38.08
N LYS A 2 32.17 5.07 -36.85
CA LYS A 2 31.08 5.85 -36.25
C LYS A 2 31.69 7.18 -35.79
N VAL A 3 31.17 8.27 -36.31
CA VAL A 3 31.54 9.62 -35.88
C VAL A 3 30.76 9.91 -34.61
N ASP A 4 31.45 9.96 -33.47
CA ASP A 4 30.84 10.35 -32.21
C ASP A 4 30.43 11.82 -32.28
N SER A 5 29.16 12.09 -31.96
CA SER A 5 28.64 13.46 -31.89
C SER A 5 29.26 14.19 -30.70
N PRO A 6 29.71 15.45 -30.85
CA PRO A 6 30.36 16.17 -29.77
C PRO A 6 29.37 16.40 -28.63
N LYS A 7 29.70 15.88 -27.45
CA LYS A 7 28.97 16.11 -26.20
C LYS A 7 29.03 17.60 -25.89
N VAL A 8 27.90 18.30 -26.11
CA VAL A 8 27.76 19.73 -25.83
C VAL A 8 28.10 19.98 -24.36
N MET A 9 29.25 20.60 -24.11
CA MET A 9 29.60 21.07 -22.77
C MET A 9 28.73 22.28 -22.47
N THR A 10 27.63 22.07 -21.76
CA THR A 10 26.84 23.17 -21.19
C THR A 10 27.73 24.00 -20.26
N ARG A 11 27.78 25.30 -20.57
CA ARG A 11 28.52 26.38 -19.90
C ARG A 11 28.58 26.16 -18.38
N ARG A 12 29.80 25.98 -17.84
CA ARG A 12 30.04 25.98 -16.39
C ARG A 12 29.96 27.41 -15.88
N ASP A 13 28.79 27.79 -15.36
CA ASP A 13 28.66 29.03 -14.57
C ASP A 13 29.47 28.91 -13.27
N SER A 14 30.26 29.94 -12.97
CA SER A 14 31.16 30.02 -11.80
C SER A 14 30.45 30.33 -10.47
N MET A 15 29.11 30.39 -10.47
CA MET A 15 28.34 30.55 -9.23
C MET A 15 28.43 29.26 -8.42
N LYS A 16 28.80 29.35 -7.13
CA LYS A 16 28.74 28.21 -6.20
C LYS A 16 27.39 27.50 -6.37
N ALA A 17 27.42 26.26 -6.85
CA ALA A 17 26.20 25.49 -7.08
C ALA A 17 25.41 25.44 -5.77
N LYS A 18 24.17 25.94 -5.79
CA LYS A 18 23.27 25.91 -4.63
C LYS A 18 23.10 24.46 -4.20
N TYR A 19 23.45 24.13 -2.95
CA TYR A 19 23.26 22.77 -2.44
C TYR A 19 21.78 22.39 -2.48
N VAL A 20 21.47 21.30 -3.19
CA VAL A 20 20.13 20.71 -3.26
C VAL A 20 20.15 19.40 -2.50
N ASN A 21 19.36 19.30 -1.42
CA ASN A 21 19.24 18.06 -0.66
C ASN A 21 18.51 16.99 -1.51
N PRO A 22 19.17 15.90 -1.92
CA PRO A 22 18.60 14.91 -2.83
C PRO A 22 17.40 14.19 -2.20
N GLY A 23 17.40 13.96 -0.89
CA GLY A 23 16.27 13.39 -0.15
C GLY A 23 15.02 14.29 -0.14
N LYS A 24 15.18 15.62 -0.16
CA LYS A 24 14.04 16.57 -0.35
C LYS A 24 13.41 16.40 -1.71
N VAL A 25 14.22 16.34 -2.75
CA VAL A 25 13.75 16.22 -4.13
C VAL A 25 13.09 14.85 -4.36
N ALA A 26 13.73 13.78 -3.89
CA ALA A 26 13.21 12.43 -4.02
C ALA A 26 11.89 12.24 -3.25
N GLY A 27 11.81 12.75 -2.01
CA GLY A 27 10.56 12.74 -1.24
C GLY A 27 9.43 13.44 -1.99
N ARG A 28 9.68 14.64 -2.53
CA ARG A 28 8.66 15.37 -3.31
C ARG A 28 8.22 14.60 -4.55
N LYS A 29 9.16 13.99 -5.29
CA LYS A 29 8.85 13.15 -6.47
C LYS A 29 8.00 11.94 -6.08
N ALA A 30 8.32 11.27 -4.98
CA ALA A 30 7.56 10.13 -4.49
C ALA A 30 6.13 10.51 -4.11
N VAL A 31 5.94 11.64 -3.43
CA VAL A 31 4.61 12.20 -3.10
C VAL A 31 3.79 12.45 -4.36
N ILE A 32 4.34 13.22 -5.31
CA ILE A 32 3.63 13.55 -6.55
C ILE A 32 3.20 12.27 -7.29
N LYS A 33 4.09 11.28 -7.37
CA LYS A 33 3.78 10.00 -8.00
C LYS A 33 2.67 9.25 -7.27
N SER A 34 2.75 9.14 -5.94
CA SER A 34 1.70 8.49 -5.13
C SER A 34 0.35 9.22 -5.16
N LEU A 35 0.36 10.54 -5.39
CA LEU A 35 -0.86 11.31 -5.55
C LEU A 35 -1.54 11.02 -6.90
N ILE A 36 -0.76 10.86 -7.97
CA ILE A 36 -1.28 10.55 -9.30
C ILE A 36 -1.95 9.17 -9.32
N LEU A 37 -1.24 8.14 -8.85
CA LEU A 37 -1.79 6.80 -8.73
C LEU A 37 -1.27 6.10 -7.47
N PRO A 38 -2.14 5.39 -6.73
CA PRO A 38 -1.73 4.60 -5.57
C PRO A 38 -0.59 3.62 -5.91
N GLY A 39 0.41 3.54 -5.04
CA GLY A 39 1.58 2.68 -5.23
C GLY A 39 2.68 3.21 -6.17
N LEU A 40 2.47 4.25 -6.99
CA LEU A 40 3.53 4.74 -7.89
C LEU A 40 4.75 5.32 -7.16
N GLY A 41 4.56 5.95 -6.01
CA GLY A 41 5.70 6.39 -5.19
C GLY A 41 6.52 5.22 -4.66
N GLN A 42 5.89 4.07 -4.39
CA GLN A 42 6.60 2.84 -4.00
C GLN A 42 7.40 2.27 -5.17
N ILE A 43 6.86 2.30 -6.39
CA ILE A 43 7.61 1.91 -7.61
C ILE A 43 8.80 2.83 -7.83
N TYR A 44 8.63 4.14 -7.64
CA TYR A 44 9.74 5.09 -7.73
C TYR A 44 10.82 4.82 -6.68
N ASN A 45 10.42 4.50 -5.45
CA ASN A 45 11.38 4.10 -4.41
C ASN A 45 12.10 2.80 -4.78
N MET A 46 11.42 1.85 -5.42
CA MET A 46 12.05 0.65 -5.95
C MET A 46 13.07 0.96 -7.06
N GLN A 47 12.81 1.98 -7.89
CA GLN A 47 13.77 2.45 -8.88
C GLN A 47 14.98 3.12 -8.23
N LEU A 48 14.79 3.92 -7.17
CA LEU A 48 15.88 4.50 -6.39
C LEU A 48 16.80 3.44 -5.75
N LEU A 49 16.24 2.29 -5.35
CA LEU A 49 17.02 1.16 -4.86
C LEU A 49 17.96 0.57 -5.93
N ASN A 50 17.65 0.76 -7.22
CA ASN A 50 18.44 0.20 -8.33
C ASN A 50 19.61 1.12 -8.75
N ASP A 51 19.64 2.37 -8.29
CA ASP A 51 20.67 3.35 -8.66
C ASP A 51 22.06 3.07 -8.04
N GLY A 52 22.20 2.01 -7.24
CA GLY A 52 23.48 1.61 -6.64
C GLY A 52 24.04 2.58 -5.57
N SER A 53 23.40 3.73 -5.38
CA SER A 53 23.75 4.78 -4.41
C SER A 53 23.58 4.35 -2.95
N ARG A 54 23.04 3.16 -2.71
CA ARG A 54 22.71 2.63 -1.40
C ARG A 54 23.51 1.34 -1.17
N ALA A 55 24.62 1.49 -0.46
CA ALA A 55 25.45 0.38 -0.03
C ALA A 55 24.78 -0.41 1.13
N GLY A 56 25.26 -1.63 1.37
CA GLY A 56 24.99 -2.37 2.62
C GLY A 56 23.68 -3.17 2.76
N LYS A 57 22.67 -3.03 1.91
CA LYS A 57 21.39 -3.76 2.09
C LYS A 57 21.08 -4.81 1.03
N ASN A 58 20.50 -5.94 1.48
CA ASN A 58 19.95 -6.98 0.60
C ASN A 58 18.84 -6.40 -0.31
N LEU A 59 19.22 -6.08 -1.55
CA LEU A 59 18.35 -5.44 -2.54
C LEU A 59 17.15 -6.33 -2.89
N THR A 60 17.36 -7.65 -2.95
CA THR A 60 16.31 -8.64 -3.26
C THR A 60 15.19 -8.63 -2.23
N PHE A 61 15.52 -8.65 -0.93
CA PHE A 61 14.52 -8.62 0.14
C PHE A 61 13.70 -7.32 0.14
N GLN A 62 14.35 -6.17 -0.07
CA GLN A 62 13.64 -4.89 -0.16
C GLN A 62 12.69 -4.81 -1.37
N ARG A 63 13.05 -5.42 -2.50
CA ARG A 63 12.18 -5.51 -3.68
C ARG A 63 10.95 -6.36 -3.40
N ILE A 64 11.14 -7.57 -2.85
CA ILE A 64 10.03 -8.47 -2.47
C ILE A 64 9.09 -7.77 -1.48
N TYR A 65 9.66 -7.10 -0.48
CA TYR A 65 8.90 -6.32 0.49
C TYR A 65 8.10 -5.19 -0.18
N THR A 66 8.70 -4.45 -1.11
CA THR A 66 8.01 -3.36 -1.83
C THR A 66 6.90 -3.87 -2.74
N ILE A 67 7.11 -4.98 -3.45
CA ILE A 67 6.09 -5.63 -4.27
C ILE A 67 4.92 -6.10 -3.38
N GLY A 68 5.23 -6.71 -2.23
CA GLY A 68 4.22 -7.11 -1.25
C GLY A 68 3.41 -5.91 -0.72
N LYS A 69 4.07 -4.79 -0.42
CA LYS A 69 3.39 -3.54 -0.04
C LYS A 69 2.45 -3.03 -1.13
N ILE A 70 2.89 -2.99 -2.38
CA ILE A 70 2.07 -2.57 -3.52
C ILE A 70 0.85 -3.48 -3.61
N GLY A 71 1.05 -4.80 -3.57
CA GLY A 71 -0.04 -5.78 -3.56
C GLY A 71 -1.05 -5.53 -2.44
N ALA A 72 -0.56 -5.25 -1.22
CA ALA A 72 -1.42 -4.92 -0.09
C ALA A 72 -2.21 -3.61 -0.28
N ILE A 73 -1.60 -2.57 -0.87
CA ILE A 73 -2.30 -1.31 -1.18
C ILE A 73 -3.43 -1.56 -2.18
N TYR A 74 -3.14 -2.23 -3.29
CA TYR A 74 -4.15 -2.53 -4.29
C TYR A 74 -5.24 -3.43 -3.73
N GLY A 75 -4.88 -4.45 -2.93
CA GLY A 75 -5.84 -5.29 -2.22
C GLY A 75 -6.72 -4.50 -1.24
N GLY A 76 -6.16 -3.55 -0.51
CA GLY A 76 -6.92 -2.66 0.37
C GLY A 76 -7.93 -1.81 -0.42
N PHE A 77 -7.47 -1.20 -1.52
CA PHE A 77 -8.34 -0.39 -2.37
C PHE A 77 -9.44 -1.21 -3.06
N THR A 78 -9.18 -2.44 -3.50
CA THR A 78 -10.21 -3.29 -4.12
C THR A 78 -11.30 -3.66 -3.11
N VAL A 79 -10.92 -4.09 -1.90
CA VAL A 79 -11.87 -4.43 -0.82
C VAL A 79 -12.72 -3.21 -0.45
N LEU A 80 -12.11 -2.03 -0.32
CA LEU A 80 -12.83 -0.80 -0.03
C LEU A 80 -13.78 -0.39 -1.16
N THR A 81 -13.34 -0.53 -2.42
CA THR A 81 -14.17 -0.22 -3.59
C THR A 81 -15.40 -1.12 -3.63
N LEU A 82 -15.22 -2.43 -3.48
CA LEU A 82 -16.34 -3.40 -3.42
C LEU A 82 -17.29 -3.10 -2.26
N SER A 83 -16.75 -2.81 -1.08
CA SER A 83 -17.54 -2.45 0.10
C SER A 83 -18.35 -1.16 -0.11
N PHE A 84 -17.80 -0.18 -0.83
CA PHE A 84 -18.48 1.08 -1.15
C PHE A 84 -19.62 0.87 -2.14
N ILE A 85 -19.38 0.06 -3.19
CA ILE A 85 -20.39 -0.28 -4.20
C ILE A 85 -21.56 -1.01 -3.52
N GLU A 86 -21.26 -2.03 -2.73
CA GLU A 86 -22.30 -2.80 -2.03
C GLU A 86 -23.07 -1.92 -1.04
N SER A 87 -22.38 -1.14 -0.21
CA SER A 87 -23.05 -0.23 0.73
C SER A 87 -23.90 0.83 0.02
N SER A 88 -23.45 1.32 -1.14
CA SER A 88 -24.23 2.27 -1.94
C SER A 88 -25.46 1.62 -2.56
N LYS A 89 -25.32 0.41 -3.11
CA LYS A 89 -26.43 -0.37 -3.67
C LYS A 89 -27.49 -0.62 -2.61
N GLN A 90 -27.09 -1.13 -1.44
CA GLN A 90 -28.01 -1.38 -0.34
C GLN A 90 -28.66 -0.09 0.13
N TYR A 91 -27.89 0.99 0.36
CA TYR A 91 -28.45 2.29 0.71
C TYR A 91 -29.57 2.75 -0.25
N ASN A 92 -29.33 2.63 -1.56
CA ASN A 92 -30.32 3.01 -2.57
C ASN A 92 -31.56 2.11 -2.52
N LEU A 93 -31.41 0.79 -2.36
CA LEU A 93 -32.54 -0.14 -2.23
C LEU A 93 -33.44 0.24 -1.04
N TYR A 94 -32.84 0.49 0.13
CA TYR A 94 -33.60 0.92 1.30
C TYR A 94 -34.23 2.31 1.12
N LEU A 95 -33.54 3.23 0.44
CA LEU A 95 -34.07 4.58 0.16
C LEU A 95 -35.28 4.53 -0.77
N THR A 96 -35.19 3.77 -1.87
CA THR A 96 -36.29 3.60 -2.83
C THR A 96 -37.51 2.97 -2.15
N GLU A 97 -37.30 1.96 -1.31
CA GLU A 97 -38.40 1.34 -0.53
C GLU A 97 -39.09 2.35 0.41
N LEU A 98 -38.33 3.22 1.10
CA LEU A 98 -38.92 4.24 1.96
C LEU A 98 -39.69 5.30 1.17
N GLN A 99 -39.18 5.70 0.01
CA GLN A 99 -39.87 6.63 -0.88
C GLN A 99 -41.20 6.02 -1.35
N TYR A 100 -41.17 4.76 -1.77
CA TYR A 100 -42.39 4.04 -2.17
C TYR A 100 -43.40 3.96 -1.02
N ARG A 101 -42.97 3.58 0.19
CA ARG A 101 -43.86 3.52 1.37
C ARG A 101 -44.48 4.87 1.70
N ASN A 102 -43.72 5.94 1.58
CA ASN A 102 -44.21 7.30 1.83
C ASN A 102 -45.34 7.69 0.86
N GLU A 103 -45.22 7.29 -0.41
CA GLU A 103 -46.21 7.57 -1.45
C GLU A 103 -47.42 6.61 -1.41
N ASN A 104 -47.26 5.41 -0.83
CA ASN A 104 -48.24 4.33 -0.88
C ASN A 104 -48.85 3.98 0.49
N ASN A 105 -49.08 4.96 1.36
CA ASN A 105 -49.69 4.77 2.68
C ASN A 105 -49.00 3.67 3.52
N ASN A 106 -47.67 3.71 3.57
CA ASN A 106 -46.80 2.73 4.26
C ASN A 106 -46.84 1.30 3.70
N ARG A 107 -47.42 1.05 2.53
CA ARG A 107 -47.38 -0.26 1.88
C ARG A 107 -46.02 -0.51 1.23
N PRO A 108 -45.45 -1.72 1.35
CA PRO A 108 -44.18 -2.05 0.71
C PRO A 108 -44.29 -2.09 -0.81
N ASP A 109 -43.17 -1.93 -1.51
CA ASP A 109 -43.11 -2.11 -2.96
C ASP A 109 -43.40 -3.60 -3.32
N PRO A 110 -44.47 -3.90 -4.07
CA PRO A 110 -44.81 -5.26 -4.49
C PRO A 110 -43.74 -5.95 -5.34
N ASN A 111 -42.84 -5.17 -5.96
CA ASN A 111 -41.73 -5.66 -6.77
C ASN A 111 -40.38 -5.53 -6.05
N GLY A 112 -40.38 -4.99 -4.83
CA GLY A 112 -39.17 -4.75 -4.03
C GLY A 112 -38.64 -6.01 -3.33
N PRO A 113 -37.37 -6.01 -2.91
CA PRO A 113 -36.75 -7.17 -2.26
C PRO A 113 -37.21 -7.39 -0.81
N PHE A 114 -37.95 -6.44 -0.22
CA PHE A 114 -38.37 -6.45 1.19
C PHE A 114 -39.80 -6.95 1.42
N VAL A 115 -40.52 -7.27 0.34
CA VAL A 115 -41.91 -7.74 0.39
C VAL A 115 -41.95 -9.25 0.69
N ASN A 116 -43.02 -9.69 1.35
CA ASN A 116 -43.32 -11.09 1.56
C ASN A 116 -43.87 -11.74 0.27
N PRO A 117 -43.94 -13.07 0.20
CA PRO A 117 -44.51 -13.77 -0.96
C PRO A 117 -45.96 -13.35 -1.30
N ASP A 118 -46.69 -12.81 -0.33
CA ASP A 118 -48.05 -12.28 -0.50
C ASP A 118 -48.10 -10.95 -1.27
N LYS A 119 -46.95 -10.30 -1.52
CA LYS A 119 -46.80 -8.99 -2.16
C LYS A 119 -47.53 -7.83 -1.48
N ILE A 120 -48.02 -8.03 -0.26
CA ILE A 120 -48.85 -7.06 0.48
C ILE A 120 -48.19 -6.68 1.80
N THR A 121 -47.54 -7.64 2.46
CA THR A 121 -46.85 -7.42 3.73
C THR A 121 -45.34 -7.38 3.53
N SER A 122 -44.62 -6.77 4.47
CA SER A 122 -43.16 -6.73 4.44
C SER A 122 -42.57 -7.47 5.62
N ARG A 123 -41.40 -8.07 5.40
CA ARG A 123 -40.57 -8.66 6.47
C ARG A 123 -40.12 -7.63 7.51
N TYR A 124 -40.10 -6.35 7.14
CA TYR A 124 -39.59 -5.26 7.96
C TYR A 124 -40.60 -4.12 8.05
N SER A 125 -40.75 -3.57 9.25
CA SER A 125 -41.51 -2.34 9.47
C SER A 125 -40.82 -1.15 8.78
N THR A 126 -41.56 -0.05 8.57
CA THR A 126 -40.98 1.18 8.00
C THR A 126 -39.81 1.70 8.86
N GLN A 127 -39.90 1.54 10.17
CA GLN A 127 -38.79 1.84 11.08
C GLN A 127 -37.58 0.92 10.82
N GLY A 128 -37.79 -0.37 10.61
CA GLY A 128 -36.73 -1.32 10.25
C GLY A 128 -36.02 -0.94 8.96
N ILE A 129 -36.77 -0.57 7.92
CA ILE A 129 -36.20 -0.09 6.65
C ILE A 129 -35.43 1.23 6.85
N THR A 130 -35.94 2.13 7.69
CA THR A 130 -35.26 3.40 8.00
C THR A 130 -33.91 3.16 8.68
N THR A 131 -33.86 2.29 9.69
CA THR A 131 -32.62 1.88 10.35
C THR A 131 -31.65 1.21 9.37
N GLY A 132 -32.16 0.36 8.48
CA GLY A 132 -31.37 -0.26 7.42
C GLY A 132 -30.70 0.78 6.50
N LYS A 133 -31.47 1.74 5.98
CA LYS A 133 -30.94 2.88 5.20
C LYS A 133 -29.83 3.60 5.95
N ASP A 134 -30.06 3.97 7.21
CA ASP A 134 -29.10 4.76 7.98
C ASP A 134 -27.82 3.97 8.29
N THR A 135 -27.94 2.66 8.48
CA THR A 135 -26.80 1.75 8.62
C THR A 135 -25.95 1.74 7.36
N TYR A 136 -26.53 1.54 6.18
CA TYR A 136 -25.78 1.52 4.93
C TYR A 136 -25.24 2.90 4.53
N ARG A 137 -25.94 3.99 4.89
CA ARG A 137 -25.43 5.36 4.75
C ARG A 137 -24.14 5.53 5.57
N ARG A 138 -24.17 5.13 6.84
CA ARG A 138 -23.00 5.21 7.74
C ARG A 138 -21.87 4.31 7.23
N ASN A 139 -22.16 3.09 6.78
CA ASN A 139 -21.15 2.18 6.25
C ASN A 139 -20.46 2.77 5.00
N LYS A 140 -21.23 3.34 4.07
CA LYS A 140 -20.69 4.03 2.89
C LYS A 140 -19.75 5.18 3.28
N GLN A 141 -20.12 5.98 4.29
CA GLN A 141 -19.30 7.07 4.80
C GLN A 141 -18.01 6.56 5.46
N ILE A 142 -18.09 5.50 6.27
CA ILE A 142 -16.93 4.85 6.88
C ILE A 142 -15.99 4.33 5.80
N VAL A 143 -16.50 3.64 4.78
CA VAL A 143 -15.68 3.13 3.67
C VAL A 143 -15.01 4.26 2.90
N LEU A 144 -15.74 5.35 2.62
CA LEU A 144 -15.17 6.53 1.94
C LEU A 144 -14.05 7.18 2.77
N PHE A 145 -14.25 7.31 4.08
CA PHE A 145 -13.23 7.81 5.00
C PHE A 145 -12.00 6.90 5.03
N SER A 146 -12.19 5.58 5.11
CA SER A 146 -11.13 4.59 5.03
C SER A 146 -10.38 4.65 3.70
N TYR A 147 -11.06 4.94 2.59
CA TYR A 147 -10.43 5.16 1.29
C TYR A 147 -9.44 6.32 1.33
N GLY A 148 -9.85 7.44 1.93
CA GLY A 148 -8.99 8.60 2.16
C GLY A 148 -7.79 8.28 3.05
N LEU A 149 -8.01 7.54 4.15
CA LEU A 149 -6.93 7.12 5.05
C LEU A 149 -5.89 6.24 4.36
N VAL A 150 -6.31 5.21 3.61
CA VAL A 150 -5.39 4.32 2.88
C VAL A 150 -4.63 5.10 1.81
N TYR A 151 -5.31 5.99 1.10
CA TYR A 151 -4.67 6.86 0.10
C TYR A 151 -3.61 7.76 0.72
N PHE A 152 -3.94 8.44 1.81
CA PHE A 152 -3.00 9.31 2.53
C PHE A 152 -1.83 8.52 3.10
N ALA A 153 -2.08 7.38 3.73
CA ALA A 153 -1.03 6.51 4.29
C ALA A 153 -0.05 6.02 3.22
N ASN A 154 -0.55 5.65 2.04
CA ASN A 154 0.28 5.28 0.89
C ASN A 154 1.21 6.43 0.44
N VAL A 155 0.71 7.68 0.43
CA VAL A 155 1.52 8.85 0.07
C VAL A 155 2.62 9.09 1.12
N VAL A 156 2.27 9.04 2.40
CA VAL A 156 3.21 9.25 3.51
C VAL A 156 4.28 8.16 3.55
N ASP A 157 3.91 6.89 3.42
CA ASP A 157 4.87 5.78 3.39
C ASP A 157 5.87 5.93 2.24
N ALA A 158 5.40 6.31 1.04
CA ALA A 158 6.27 6.57 -0.10
C ALA A 158 7.21 7.76 0.14
N TYR A 159 6.72 8.84 0.76
CA TYR A 159 7.54 10.00 1.11
C TYR A 159 8.66 9.64 2.09
N VAL A 160 8.32 8.96 3.19
CA VAL A 160 9.27 8.58 4.24
C VAL A 160 10.33 7.63 3.68
N ALA A 161 9.92 6.63 2.89
CA ALA A 161 10.86 5.70 2.26
C ALA A 161 11.84 6.41 1.31
N ALA A 162 11.35 7.33 0.48
CA ALA A 162 12.20 8.15 -0.38
C ALA A 162 13.15 9.03 0.42
N ARG A 163 12.69 9.55 1.57
CA ARG A 163 13.48 10.43 2.42
C ARG A 163 14.60 9.69 3.14
N LEU A 164 14.30 8.50 3.64
CA LEU A 164 15.25 7.64 4.34
C LEU A 164 16.32 7.08 3.39
N HIS A 165 16.04 7.00 2.08
CA HIS A 165 17.02 6.52 1.10
C HIS A 165 18.33 7.32 1.07
N PHE A 166 18.28 8.62 1.33
CA PHE A 166 19.44 9.51 1.34
C PHE A 166 19.94 9.84 2.76
N PHE A 167 19.43 9.14 3.76
CA PHE A 167 19.92 9.29 5.13
C PHE A 167 21.19 8.46 5.28
N ASN A 168 22.22 9.05 5.90
CA ASN A 168 23.47 8.34 6.12
C ASN A 168 23.24 7.26 7.17
N ILE A 169 23.43 6.00 6.78
CA ILE A 169 23.38 4.84 7.67
C ILE A 169 24.76 4.20 7.50
N ASP A 170 25.55 4.17 8.55
CA ASP A 170 26.85 3.50 8.50
C ASP A 170 26.66 2.01 8.22
N ASP A 171 27.33 1.49 7.21
CA ASP A 171 27.22 0.10 6.72
C ASP A 171 28.19 -0.86 7.44
N THR A 172 28.79 -0.46 8.55
CA THR A 172 29.75 -1.31 9.27
C THR A 172 29.06 -2.51 9.94
N LEU A 173 27.74 -2.44 10.14
CA LEU A 173 26.96 -3.52 10.74
C LEU A 173 26.67 -4.63 9.71
N SER A 174 27.47 -5.70 9.72
CA SER A 174 27.28 -6.89 8.89
C SER A 174 26.90 -8.11 9.73
N PHE A 175 25.90 -8.87 9.28
CA PHE A 175 25.48 -10.14 9.87
C PHE A 175 25.72 -11.28 8.87
N LYS A 176 26.55 -12.24 9.24
CA LYS A 176 26.89 -13.41 8.41
C LYS A 176 26.42 -14.69 9.10
N VAL A 177 25.64 -15.47 8.37
CA VAL A 177 25.22 -16.82 8.75
C VAL A 177 25.88 -17.80 7.80
N LEU A 178 26.70 -18.69 8.35
CA LEU A 178 27.43 -19.68 7.56
C LEU A 178 27.17 -21.08 8.13
N PRO A 179 26.85 -22.07 7.29
CA PRO A 179 26.89 -23.45 7.72
C PRO A 179 28.34 -23.79 8.12
N THR A 180 28.49 -24.48 9.24
CA THR A 180 29.79 -24.95 9.71
C THR A 180 29.65 -26.36 10.28
N MET A 181 30.77 -27.05 10.43
CA MET A 181 30.80 -28.32 11.15
C MET A 181 31.62 -28.11 12.42
N ILE A 182 31.13 -28.62 13.55
CA ILE A 182 31.90 -28.68 14.79
C ILE A 182 32.44 -30.11 14.89
N ASN A 183 33.77 -30.24 14.85
CA ASN A 183 34.44 -31.51 15.06
C ASN A 183 34.55 -31.76 16.56
N SER A 184 34.00 -32.88 17.04
CA SER A 184 34.28 -33.37 18.40
C SER A 184 35.49 -34.28 18.31
N ASN A 185 36.63 -33.86 18.87
CA ASN A 185 37.88 -34.64 18.87
C ASN A 185 37.66 -36.01 19.52
N SER A 186 37.44 -37.04 18.70
CA SER A 186 37.42 -38.45 19.11
C SER A 186 38.48 -39.18 18.30
N ILE A 187 39.44 -39.78 18.99
CA ILE A 187 40.68 -40.33 18.41
C ILE A 187 40.42 -41.48 17.42
N TYR A 188 39.25 -42.13 17.50
CA TYR A 188 38.91 -43.30 16.67
C TYR A 188 37.55 -43.20 15.95
N SER A 189 36.92 -42.02 15.92
CA SER A 189 35.64 -41.85 15.21
C SER A 189 35.45 -40.47 14.59
N PHE A 190 35.02 -40.46 13.34
CA PHE A 190 34.68 -39.22 12.63
C PHE A 190 33.27 -38.79 13.06
N ASN A 191 33.17 -37.96 14.10
CA ASN A 191 31.92 -37.35 14.53
C ASN A 191 31.93 -35.86 14.16
N ALA A 192 31.20 -35.52 13.11
CA ALA A 192 31.04 -34.14 12.67
C ALA A 192 29.58 -33.72 12.87
N THR A 193 29.35 -32.78 13.78
CA THR A 193 28.01 -32.29 14.08
C THR A 193 27.72 -31.06 13.21
N PRO A 194 26.63 -31.05 12.42
CA PRO A 194 26.26 -29.86 11.66
C PRO A 194 25.93 -28.72 12.62
N ALA A 195 26.41 -27.52 12.30
CA ALA A 195 26.20 -26.33 13.11
C ALA A 195 26.02 -25.08 12.25
N ILE A 196 25.51 -24.01 12.87
CA ILE A 196 25.32 -22.71 12.23
C ILE A 196 26.22 -21.71 12.94
N LYS A 197 27.13 -21.08 12.19
CA LYS A 197 27.97 -19.98 12.69
C LYS A 197 27.27 -18.65 12.47
N LEU A 198 27.16 -17.87 13.55
CA LEU A 198 26.69 -16.49 13.52
C LEU A 198 27.88 -15.55 13.75
N SER A 199 28.05 -14.57 12.87
CA SER A 199 29.08 -13.53 13.02
C SER A 199 28.46 -12.14 12.82
N LEU A 200 28.72 -11.27 13.78
CA LEU A 200 28.36 -9.85 13.76
C LEU A 200 29.64 -9.02 13.64
N THR A 201 29.66 -8.06 12.73
CA THR A 201 30.71 -7.03 12.63
C THR A 201 30.03 -5.69 12.86
N PHE A 202 30.62 -4.83 13.70
CA PHE A 202 30.11 -3.49 14.03
C PHE A 202 31.22 -2.46 13.87
#